data_AF-A0A958Q844-F1
#
_entry.id   AF-A0A958Q844-F1
#
_cell.length_a   1.000
_cell.length_b   1.000
_cell.length_c   1.000
_cell.angle_alpha   90.00
_cell.angle_beta   90.00
_cell.angle_gamma   90.00
#
_symmetry.space_group_name_H-M   'P 1'
#
loop_
_entity.id
_entity.type
_entity.pdbx_description
1 polymer ?
#
loop_
_entity_poly.entity_id
_entity_poly.type
_entity_poly.pdbx_seq_one_letter_code
_entity_poly.pdbx_strand_id
1 'polypeptide(L)' 'MRVKIITKLESIAVVLVRPQDSKNIGATARAMKTLGFSELILVNPE' A
#
# COMPACT_ATOMS: atom_id res chain seq x y z
N MET A 1 -6.97 -27.87 -3.25
CA MET A 1 -5.78 -27.17 -2.71
C MET A 1 -5.38 -26.09 -3.71
N ARG A 2 -5.48 -24.80 -3.39
CA ARG A 2 -5.02 -23.70 -4.27
C ARG A 2 -3.63 -23.26 -3.79
N VAL A 3 -2.64 -23.35 -4.67
CA VAL A 3 -1.30 -22.79 -4.42
C VAL A 3 -1.38 -21.29 -4.64
N LYS A 4 -1.01 -20.49 -3.63
CA LYS A 4 -0.92 -19.03 -3.76
C LYS A 4 0.40 -18.71 -4.46
N ILE A 5 0.33 -18.25 -5.71
CA ILE A 5 1.51 -17.75 -6.42
C ILE A 5 1.81 -16.36 -5.88
N ILE A 6 2.91 -16.23 -5.14
CA ILE A 6 3.37 -14.92 -4.66
C ILE A 6 3.90 -14.14 -5.86
N THR A 7 3.26 -13.01 -6.16
CA THR A 7 3.75 -12.09 -7.18
C THR A 7 4.83 -11.19 -6.58
N LYS A 8 5.78 -10.71 -7.39
CA LYS A 8 6.88 -9.82 -6.93
C LYS A 8 6.41 -8.59 -6.13
N LEU A 9 5.18 -8.14 -6.35
CA LEU A 9 4.62 -6.96 -5.68
C LEU A 9 4.03 -7.28 -4.30
N GLU A 10 3.67 -8.54 -4.02
CA GLU A 10 3.16 -8.94 -2.70
C GLU A 10 4.22 -8.84 -1.60
N SER A 11 5.50 -8.76 -1.95
CA SER A 11 6.62 -8.59 -1.02
C SER A 11 7.11 -7.14 -0.92
N ILE A 12 6.34 -6.16 -1.40
CA ILE A 12 6.70 -4.74 -1.36
C ILE A 12 5.67 -3.97 -0.56
N ALA A 13 6.14 -3.29 0.49
CA ALA A 13 5.36 -2.36 1.28
C ALA A 13 5.60 -0.90 0.83
N VAL A 14 4.53 -0.14 0.66
CA VAL A 14 4.58 1.32 0.50
C VAL A 14 4.42 1.94 1.88
N VAL A 15 5.39 2.74 2.32
CA VAL A 15 5.41 3.34 3.66
C VAL A 15 5.23 4.85 3.58
N LEU A 16 4.14 5.37 4.14
CA LEU A 16 3.90 6.81 4.29
C LEU A 16 4.29 7.25 5.71
N VAL A 17 5.28 8.12 5.81
CA VAL A 17 5.76 8.66 7.09
C VAL A 17 5.20 10.06 7.30
N ARG A 18 4.49 10.26 8.42
CA ARG A 18 3.80 11.50 8.80
C ARG A 18 2.88 12.07 7.71
N PRO A 19 1.99 11.27 7.09
CA PRO A 19 0.99 11.83 6.19
C PRO A 19 0.08 12.81 6.96
N GLN A 20 -0.12 14.01 6.40
CA GLN A 20 -0.83 15.12 7.04
C GLN A 20 -2.30 15.24 6.61
N ASP A 21 -2.63 14.70 5.43
CA ASP A 21 -3.98 14.78 4.86
C ASP A 21 -4.44 13.37 4.48
N SER A 22 -5.60 12.96 5.02
CA SER A 22 -6.28 11.71 4.68
C SER A 22 -6.50 11.51 3.18
N LYS A 23 -6.60 12.60 2.40
CA LYS A 23 -6.69 12.54 0.92
C LYS A 23 -5.44 11.90 0.30
N ASN A 24 -4.25 12.16 0.85
CA ASN A 24 -3.01 11.59 0.34
C ASN A 24 -2.93 10.08 0.62
N ILE A 25 -3.45 9.64 1.77
CA ILE A 25 -3.57 8.21 2.11
C ILE A 25 -4.51 7.53 1.11
N GLY A 26 -5.69 8.11 0.87
CA GLY A 26 -6.67 7.57 -0.09
C GLY A 26 -6.14 7.54 -1.53
N ALA A 27 -5.47 8.61 -1.98
CA ALA A 27 -4.85 8.67 -3.29
C ALA A 27 -3.75 7.61 -3.45
N THR A 28 -2.92 7.44 -2.42
CA THR A 28 -1.85 6.41 -2.40
C THR A 28 -2.45 5.01 -2.47
N ALA A 29 -3.45 4.71 -1.64
CA ALA A 29 -4.13 3.41 -1.65
C ALA A 29 -4.78 3.10 -3.01
N ARG A 30 -5.38 4.11 -3.66
CA ARG A 30 -5.95 3.97 -5.00
C ARG A 30 -4.88 3.66 -6.04
N ALA A 31 -3.77 4.41 -6.03
CA ALA A 31 -2.65 4.17 -6.93
C ALA A 31 -2.08 2.76 -6.74
N MET A 32 -1.87 2.35 -5.49
CA MET A 32 -1.41 1.00 -5.15
C MET A 32 -2.31 -0.09 -5.72
N LYS A 33 -3.63 0.03 -5.53
CA LYS A 33 -4.60 -0.93 -6.08
C LYS A 33 -4.55 -1.00 -7.61
N THR A 34 -4.43 0.14 -8.28
CA THR A 34 -4.32 0.20 -9.75
C THR A 34 -3.00 -0.41 -10.25
N LEU A 35 -1.92 -0.30 -9.46
CA LEU A 35 -0.57 -0.77 -9.82
C LEU A 35 -0.23 -2.17 -9.30
N GLY A 36 -1.10 -2.79 -8.49
CA GLY A 36 -0.93 -4.15 -7.98
C GLY A 36 -0.15 -4.28 -6.67
N PHE A 37 0.04 -3.17 -5.94
CA PHE A 37 0.60 -3.22 -4.58
C PHE A 37 -0.52 -3.50 -3.56
N SER A 38 -0.19 -4.28 -2.53
CA SER A 38 -1.16 -4.73 -1.54
C SER A 38 -0.85 -4.33 -0.09
N GLU A 39 0.34 -3.78 0.19
CA GLU A 39 0.78 -3.47 1.55
C GLU A 39 1.09 -1.98 1.72
N LEU A 40 0.22 -1.27 2.46
CA LEU A 40 0.37 0.15 2.81
C LEU A 40 0.60 0.27 4.30
N ILE A 41 1.71 0.89 4.70
CA ILE A 41 2.05 1.15 6.10
C ILE A 41 2.03 2.65 6.34
N LEU A 42 1.35 3.09 7.41
CA LEU A 42 1.32 4.47 7.85
C LEU A 42 2.14 4.59 9.13
N VAL A 43 3.11 5.50 9.14
CA VAL A 43 3.95 5.77 10.32
C VAL A 43 3.66 7.18 10.81
N ASN A 44 3.13 7.29 12.02
CA ASN A 44 2.79 8.57 12.68
C ASN A 44 1.92 9.50 11.80
N PRO A 45 0.77 9.04 11.25
CA PRO A 45 -0.18 9.92 10.58
C PRO A 45 -0.71 11.00 11.53
N GLU A 46 -0.96 12.20 11.00
CA GLU A 46 -1.62 13.31 11.72
C GLU A 46 -3.12 13.36 11.47
#